data_AF-A0A9W6GWN4-F1
#
_entry.id   AF-A0A9W6GWN4-F1
#
_cell.length_a   1.000
_cell.length_b   1.000
_cell.length_c   1.000
_cell.angle_alpha   90.00
_cell.angle_beta   90.00
_cell.angle_gamma   90.00
#
_symmetry.space_group_name_H-M   'P 1'
#
loop_
_entity.id
_entity.type
_entity.pdbx_description
1 polymer ?
#
loop_
_entity_poly.entity_id
_entity_poly.type
_entity_poly.pdbx_seq_one_letter_code
_entity_poly.pdbx_strand_id
1 'polypeptide(L)'
;MRLFVALCRRYGVRPFRYPRQRRTTIMVRAPRRFFDTVVWRQFSDLHTDLWIYFEQTTERLIKESICSDTRDAETASEPNLLR
;
A
#
# COMPACT_ATOMS: atom_id res chain seq x y z
N MET A 1 -1.09 -3.32 5.63
CA MET A 1 -1.97 -3.99 6.62
C MET A 1 -1.71 -3.62 8.08
N ARG A 2 -0.46 -3.50 8.55
CA ARG A 2 -0.19 -3.18 9.97
C ARG A 2 -0.74 -1.80 10.38
N LEU A 3 -0.55 -0.79 9.52
CA LEU A 3 -1.12 0.56 9.70
C LEU A 3 -2.65 0.51 9.89
N PHE A 4 -3.36 -0.12 8.94
CA PHE A 4 -4.82 -0.25 9.01
C PHE A 4 -5.29 -0.96 10.28
N VAL A 5 -4.63 -2.06 10.70
CA VAL A 5 -4.94 -2.77 11.95
C VAL A 5 -4.75 -1.86 13.18
N ALA A 6 -3.66 -1.09 13.22
CA ALA A 6 -3.39 -0.17 14.32
C ALA A 6 -4.43 0.94 14.41
N LEU A 7 -4.83 1.52 13.26
CA LEU A 7 -5.90 2.51 13.19
C LEU A 7 -7.24 1.95 13.65
N CYS A 8 -7.61 0.76 13.19
CA CYS A 8 -8.84 0.11 13.66
C CYS A 8 -8.84 -0.01 15.19
N ARG A 9 -7.74 -0.52 15.78
CA ARG A 9 -7.60 -0.67 17.24
C ARG A 9 -7.66 0.66 17.98
N ARG A 10 -7.02 1.71 17.45
CA ARG A 10 -7.05 3.08 18.01
C ARG A 10 -8.48 3.62 18.13
N TYR A 11 -9.32 3.32 17.14
CA TYR A 11 -10.70 3.78 17.08
C TYR A 11 -11.71 2.80 17.70
N GLY A 12 -11.24 1.78 18.43
CA GLY A 12 -12.12 0.77 19.06
C GLY A 12 -12.78 -0.20 18.07
N VAL A 13 -12.39 -0.17 16.79
CA VAL A 13 -12.86 -1.12 15.77
C VAL A 13 -12.02 -2.38 15.83
N ARG A 14 -12.65 -3.53 16.07
CA ARG A 14 -11.93 -4.81 16.10
C ARG A 14 -11.72 -5.34 14.68
N PRO A 15 -10.48 -5.41 14.17
CA PRO A 15 -10.21 -6.05 12.88
C PRO A 15 -10.20 -7.57 13.04
N PHE A 16 -10.77 -8.28 12.07
CA PHE A 16 -10.78 -9.74 12.03
C PHE A 16 -10.62 -10.25 10.59
N ARG A 17 -10.51 -11.57 10.44
CA ARG A 17 -10.49 -12.26 9.14
C ARG A 17 -11.30 -13.53 9.23
N TYR A 18 -11.96 -13.90 8.15
CA TYR A 18 -12.54 -15.22 8.00
C TYR A 18 -11.46 -16.26 7.65
N PRO A 19 -11.68 -17.54 7.97
CA PRO A 19 -10.84 -18.62 7.47
C PRO A 19 -10.69 -18.54 5.95
N ARG A 20 -9.50 -18.87 5.43
CA ARG A 20 -9.15 -18.87 4.00
C ARG A 20 -9.10 -17.50 3.32
N GLN A 21 -9.32 -16.38 4.02
CA GLN A 21 -9.01 -15.05 3.46
C GLN A 21 -7.51 -14.86 3.29
N ARG A 22 -7.11 -14.12 2.25
CA ARG A 22 -5.71 -13.71 2.05
C ARG A 22 -5.24 -12.92 3.26
N ARG A 23 -3.95 -13.03 3.60
CA ARG A 23 -3.34 -12.30 4.73
C ARG A 23 -3.46 -10.77 4.59
N THR A 24 -3.59 -10.30 3.35
CA THR A 24 -3.84 -8.90 2.98
C THR A 24 -5.30 -8.46 3.10
N THR A 25 -6.26 -9.35 3.30
CA THR A 25 -7.66 -8.97 3.50
C THR A 25 -7.92 -8.75 4.99
N ILE A 26 -8.62 -7.69 5.38
CA ILE A 26 -9.04 -7.41 6.76
C ILE A 26 -10.51 -7.03 6.74
N MET A 27 -11.30 -7.64 7.63
CA MET A 27 -12.70 -7.31 7.87
C MET A 27 -12.84 -6.45 9.12
N VAL A 28 -13.82 -5.55 9.10
CA VAL A 28 -14.20 -4.71 10.24
C VAL A 28 -15.71 -4.66 10.35
N ARG A 29 -16.23 -4.52 11.57
CA ARG A 29 -17.65 -4.27 11.82
C ARG A 29 -17.78 -2.92 12.52
N ALA A 30 -18.30 -1.93 11.81
CA ALA A 30 -18.49 -0.56 12.30
C ALA A 30 -19.61 0.13 11.52
N PRO A 31 -20.22 1.21 12.04
CA PRO A 31 -21.13 2.04 11.27
C PRO A 31 -20.42 2.60 10.03
N ARG A 32 -21.04 2.43 8.85
CA ARG A 32 -20.40 2.77 7.57
C ARG A 32 -19.94 4.23 7.50
N ARG A 33 -20.80 5.18 7.90
CA ARG A 33 -20.44 6.60 7.92
C ARG A 33 -19.22 6.90 8.79
N PHE A 34 -19.14 6.31 9.98
CA PHE A 34 -17.98 6.46 10.87
C PHE A 34 -16.71 5.88 10.24
N PHE A 35 -16.81 4.67 9.66
CA PHE A 35 -15.68 4.04 9.01
C PHE A 35 -15.15 4.90 7.85
N ASP A 36 -16.03 5.33 6.95
CA ASP A 36 -15.64 6.07 5.75
C ASP A 36 -15.04 7.45 6.09
N THR A 37 -15.68 8.19 7.00
CA THR A 37 -15.30 9.57 7.31
C THR A 37 -14.13 9.71 8.29
N VAL A 38 -13.88 8.69 9.11
CA VAL A 38 -12.86 8.73 10.16
C VAL A 38 -11.74 7.73 9.87
N VAL A 39 -12.03 6.43 9.93
CA VAL A 39 -11.00 5.38 9.89
C VAL A 39 -10.37 5.28 8.51
N TRP A 40 -11.19 5.24 7.46
CA TRP A 40 -10.74 5.11 6.08
C TRP A 40 -10.01 6.38 5.63
N ARG A 41 -10.59 7.56 5.88
CA ARG A 41 -9.94 8.84 5.60
C ARG A 41 -8.54 8.92 6.20
N GLN A 42 -8.40 8.70 7.51
CA GLN A 42 -7.09 8.76 8.17
C GLN A 42 -6.13 7.68 7.65
N PHE A 43 -6.63 6.48 7.32
CA PHE A 43 -5.82 5.45 6.70
C PHE A 43 -5.29 5.88 5.33
N SER A 44 -6.15 6.44 4.47
CA SER A 44 -5.77 6.90 3.13
C SER A 44 -4.71 8.00 3.17
N ASP A 45 -4.86 8.97 4.07
CA ASP A 45 -3.90 10.06 4.24
C ASP A 45 -2.53 9.50 4.67
N LEU A 46 -2.51 8.74 5.78
CA LEU A 46 -1.26 8.15 6.30
C LEU A 46 -0.63 7.12 5.35
N HIS A 47 -1.44 6.38 4.61
CA HIS A 47 -0.95 5.42 3.63
C HIS A 47 -0.27 6.12 2.46
N THR A 48 -0.84 7.24 1.99
CA THR A 48 -0.25 8.06 0.94
C THR A 48 1.09 8.62 1.38
N ASP A 49 1.16 9.22 2.56
CA ASP A 49 2.40 9.77 3.12
C ASP A 49 3.48 8.70 3.27
N LEU A 50 3.10 7.53 3.80
CA LEU A 50 4.02 6.40 3.97
C LEU A 50 4.54 5.88 2.62
N TRP A 51 3.68 5.84 1.61
CA TRP A 51 4.05 5.39 0.27
C TRP A 51 5.04 6.35 -0.37
N ILE A 52 4.79 7.66 -0.30
CA ILE A 52 5.69 8.69 -0.82
C ILE A 52 7.06 8.59 -0.16
N TYR A 53 7.10 8.46 1.19
CA TYR A 53 8.36 8.30 1.90
C TYR A 53 9.10 7.03 1.48
N PHE A 54 8.37 5.92 1.30
CA PHE A 54 8.96 4.65 0.87
C PHE A 54 9.55 4.75 -0.53
N GLU A 55 8.85 5.38 -1.47
CA GLU A 55 9.31 5.62 -2.84
C GLU A 55 10.59 6.46 -2.84
N GLN A 56 10.56 7.64 -2.19
CA GLN A 56 11.73 8.53 -2.08
C GLN A 56 12.94 7.84 -1.44
N THR A 57 12.70 7.05 -0.38
CA THR A 57 13.77 6.30 0.29
C THR A 57 14.33 5.21 -0.63
N THR A 58 13.48 4.53 -1.38
CA THR A 58 13.88 3.47 -2.32
C THR A 58 14.69 4.04 -3.47
N GLU A 59 14.23 5.12 -4.09
CA GLU A 59 14.95 5.84 -5.14
C GLU A 59 16.33 6.29 -4.66
N ARG A 60 16.38 6.92 -3.48
CA ARG A 60 17.63 7.36 -2.87
C ARG A 60 18.59 6.19 -2.63
N LEU A 61 18.10 5.08 -2.06
CA LEU A 61 18.91 3.89 -1.81
C LEU A 61 19.48 3.30 -3.10
N ILE A 62 18.66 3.17 -4.15
CA ILE A 62 19.11 2.66 -5.46
C ILE A 62 20.19 3.57 -6.05
N LYS A 63 19.96 4.89 -6.01
CA LYS A 63 20.89 5.90 -6.51
C LYS A 63 22.24 5.87 -5.79
N GLU A 64 22.23 5.68 -4.47
CA GLU A 64 23.43 5.70 -3.64
C GLU A 64 24.19 4.35 -3.65
N SER A 65 23.49 3.21 -3.77
CA SER A 65 24.09 1.89 -3.58
C SER A 65 24.30 1.05 -4.86
N ILE A 66 23.56 1.33 -5.94
CA ILE A 66 23.57 0.47 -7.14
C ILE A 66 23.98 1.27 -8.38
N CYS A 67 23.18 2.26 -8.77
CA CYS A 67 23.39 3.00 -10.01
C CYS A 67 22.72 4.37 -9.93
N SER A 68 23.42 5.40 -10.38
CA SER A 68 22.86 6.75 -10.45
C SER A 68 21.86 6.94 -11.61
N ASP A 69 21.87 6.03 -12.59
CA ASP A 69 20.87 6.02 -13.66
C ASP A 69 19.58 5.39 -13.14
N THR A 70 18.58 6.23 -12.88
CA THR A 70 17.25 5.85 -12.42
C THR A 70 16.21 5.90 -13.55
N ARG A 71 16.64 5.88 -14.82
CA ARG A 71 15.71 5.79 -15.95
C ARG A 71 14.92 4.49 -15.85
N ASP A 72 13.63 4.58 -16.17
CA ASP A 72 12.77 3.41 -16.28
C ASP A 72 13.12 2.59 -17.52
N ALA A 73 12.61 1.35 -17.59
CA ALA A 73 12.91 0.43 -18.67
C ALA A 73 12.46 0.98 -20.04
N GLU A 74 13.33 0.81 -21.04
CA GLU A 74 12.97 1.11 -22.43
C GLU A 74 11.80 0.21 -22.88
N THR A 75 10.80 0.82 -23.52
CA THR A 75 9.69 0.06 -24.12
C THR A 75 10.13 -0.50 -25.46
N ALA A 76 10.30 -1.82 -25.54
CA ALA A 76 10.57 -2.51 -26.80
C ALA A 76 9.27 -3.04 -27.43
N SER A 77 9.18 -3.00 -28.76
CA SER A 77 8.11 -3.66 -29.51
C SER A 77 8.12 -5.17 -29.25
N GLU A 78 6.95 -5.82 -29.24
CA GLU A 78 6.87 -7.27 -29.10
C GLU A 78 7.74 -7.95 -30.17
N PRO A 79 8.58 -8.93 -29.78
CA PRO A 79 9.42 -9.64 -30.73
C PRO A 79 8.48 -10.34 -31.73
N ASN A 80 8.70 -10.09 -33.02
CA ASN A 80 7.95 -10.72 -34.10
C ASN A 80 8.36 -12.20 -34.16
N LEU A 81 7.77 -13.02 -33.28
CA LEU A 81 7.84 -14.46 -33.31
C LEU A 81 6.98 -14.90 -34.51
N LEU A 82 7.60 -14.86 -35.68
CA LEU A 82 7.01 -15.30 -36.94
C LEU A 82 6.41 -16.69 -36.75
N ARG A 83 5.11 -16.79 -37.09
CA ARG A 83 4.31 -18.01 -37.18
C ARG A 83 4.84 -18.97 -38.23
#